data_AF-A0A0S4QJ66-F1
#
_entry.id   AF-A0A0S4QJ66-F1
#
_cell.length_a   1.000
_cell.length_b   1.000
_cell.length_c   1.000
_cell.angle_alpha   90.00
_cell.angle_beta   90.00
_cell.angle_gamma   90.00
#
_symmetry.space_group_name_H-M   'P 1'
#
loop_
_entity.id
_entity.type
_entity.pdbx_description
1 polymer ?
#
loop_
_entity_poly.entity_id
_entity_poly.type
_entity_poly.pdbx_seq_one_letter_code
_entity_poly.pdbx_strand_id
1 'polypeptide(L)'
;MRQAFAHEALVEMPSDADTRAPGAAVTVALCGHWDHPPPCPDAPHHTAAVRTPDGVRLRILFATEPPGELSVRRRIEEALRAGSLRGPDGTVTRWRLLGCTASAVTAAETAHGARLAEG
;
A
#
# COMPACT_ATOMS: atom_id res chain seq x y z
N MET A 1 13.07 17.04 -0.53
CA MET A 1 11.79 17.12 -1.27
C MET A 1 11.31 15.71 -1.55
N ARG A 2 10.01 15.42 -1.37
CA ARG A 2 9.45 14.10 -1.65
C ARG A 2 9.35 13.87 -3.16
N GLN A 3 9.45 12.61 -3.57
CA GLN A 3 9.19 12.12 -4.92
C GLN A 3 8.18 10.98 -4.85
N ALA A 4 7.40 10.82 -5.92
CA ALA A 4 6.44 9.74 -6.05
C ALA A 4 7.11 8.45 -6.55
N PHE A 5 6.76 7.35 -5.90
CA PHE A 5 7.20 6.00 -6.24
C PHE A 5 5.98 5.10 -6.35
N ALA A 6 6.15 4.00 -7.08
CA ALA A 6 5.13 2.97 -7.16
C ALA A 6 5.66 1.60 -6.75
N HIS A 7 4.75 0.79 -6.22
CA HIS A 7 5.01 -0.58 -5.80
C HIS A 7 3.81 -1.45 -6.17
N GLU A 8 4.08 -2.68 -6.58
CA GLU A 8 3.06 -3.65 -6.94
C GLU A 8 3.17 -4.89 -6.08
N ALA A 9 2.02 -5.44 -5.72
CA ALA A 9 1.96 -6.71 -5.05
C ALA A 9 0.78 -7.55 -5.55
N LEU A 10 0.93 -8.86 -5.46
CA LEU A 10 -0.13 -9.82 -5.71
C LEU A 10 -0.33 -10.65 -4.45
N VAL A 11 -1.58 -10.73 -3.98
CA VAL A 11 -1.95 -11.56 -2.83
C VAL A 11 -3.04 -12.55 -3.19
N GLU A 12 -2.95 -13.75 -2.62
CA GLU A 12 -4.03 -14.74 -2.62
C GLU A 12 -4.91 -14.52 -1.39
N MET A 13 -6.23 -14.49 -1.59
CA MET A 13 -7.20 -14.44 -0.50
C MET A 13 -8.52 -15.09 -0.91
N PRO A 14 -9.35 -15.54 0.06
CA PRO A 14 -10.69 -16.06 -0.21
C PRO A 14 -11.51 -15.12 -1.10
N SER A 15 -12.43 -15.69 -1.87
CA SER A 15 -13.23 -14.92 -2.85
C SER A 15 -14.15 -13.89 -2.20
N ASP A 16 -14.60 -14.16 -0.98
CA ASP A 16 -15.47 -13.33 -0.14
C ASP A 16 -14.70 -12.37 0.79
N ALA A 17 -13.36 -12.49 0.86
CA ALA A 17 -12.53 -11.62 1.68
C ALA A 17 -12.52 -10.17 1.18
N ASP A 18 -12.51 -9.22 2.12
CA ASP A 18 -12.40 -7.78 1.83
C ASP A 18 -11.06 -7.48 1.15
N THR A 19 -11.14 -7.08 -0.12
CA THR A 19 -9.97 -6.77 -0.95
C THR A 19 -9.23 -5.51 -0.50
N ARG A 20 -9.84 -4.70 0.37
CA ARG A 20 -9.23 -3.49 0.94
C ARG A 20 -8.31 -3.79 2.12
N ALA A 21 -8.43 -4.95 2.74
CA ALA A 21 -7.67 -5.30 3.94
C ALA A 21 -6.13 -5.27 3.75
N PRO A 22 -5.55 -5.75 2.64
CA PRO A 22 -4.11 -5.62 2.41
C PRO A 22 -3.65 -4.15 2.28
N GLY A 23 -4.45 -3.31 1.62
CA GLY A 23 -4.17 -1.87 1.52
C GLY A 23 -4.26 -1.17 2.87
N ALA A 24 -5.24 -1.54 3.69
CA ALA A 24 -5.37 -1.08 5.06
C ALA A 24 -4.15 -1.49 5.93
N ALA A 25 -3.60 -2.70 5.74
CA ALA A 25 -2.37 -3.11 6.42
C ALA A 25 -1.16 -2.27 6.00
N VAL A 26 -1.05 -1.90 4.72
CA VAL A 26 -0.05 -0.94 4.24
C VAL A 26 -0.22 0.41 4.93
N THR A 27 -1.45 0.92 5.05
CA THR A 27 -1.73 2.17 5.77
C THR A 27 -1.29 2.10 7.24
N VAL A 28 -1.62 1.03 7.97
CA VAL A 28 -1.12 0.84 9.35
C VAL A 28 0.40 0.89 9.39
N ALA A 29 1.04 0.13 8.50
CA ALA A 29 2.48 -0.01 8.49
C ALA A 29 3.21 1.29 8.14
N LEU A 30 2.61 2.15 7.32
CA LEU A 30 3.21 3.43 6.88
C LEU A 30 2.86 4.61 7.78
N CYS A 31 1.62 4.70 8.26
CA CYS A 31 1.18 5.79 9.14
C CYS A 31 1.52 5.56 10.62
N GLY A 32 1.76 4.31 11.04
CA GLY A 32 1.95 3.93 12.44
C GLY A 32 0.68 3.99 13.28
N HIS A 33 -0.12 5.06 13.13
CA HIS A 33 -1.41 5.24 13.76
C HIS A 33 -2.44 5.79 12.74
N TRP A 34 -3.69 5.37 12.87
CA TRP A 34 -4.79 5.78 11.99
C TRP A 34 -5.22 7.24 12.19
N ASP A 35 -4.88 7.82 13.36
CA ASP A 35 -5.34 9.13 13.78
C ASP A 35 -4.26 10.19 13.54
N HIS A 36 -4.10 10.57 12.27
CA HIS A 36 -3.43 11.80 11.91
C HIS A 36 -4.27 12.55 10.86
N PRO A 37 -4.33 13.89 10.90
CA PRO A 37 -4.98 14.64 9.83
C PRO A 37 -4.25 14.39 8.50
N PRO A 38 -4.96 14.32 7.37
CA PRO A 38 -4.31 14.30 6.06
C PRO A 38 -3.59 15.64 5.80
N PRO A 39 -2.46 15.63 5.06
CA PRO A 39 -1.75 14.47 4.51
C PRO A 39 -0.93 13.68 5.54
N CYS A 40 -0.63 12.41 5.23
CA CYS A 40 0.28 11.60 6.06
C CYS A 40 1.65 12.28 6.20
N PRO A 41 2.15 12.52 7.42
CA PRO A 41 3.41 13.24 7.60
C PRO A 41 4.63 12.43 7.13
N ASP A 42 4.56 11.09 7.21
CA ASP A 42 5.72 10.23 6.96
C ASP A 42 5.82 9.81 5.48
N ALA A 43 4.74 9.24 4.96
CA ALA A 43 4.68 8.76 3.58
C ALA A 43 3.24 8.86 3.06
N PRO A 44 2.83 10.02 2.48
CA PRO A 44 1.59 10.12 1.73
C PRO A 44 1.49 8.98 0.73
N HIS A 45 0.39 8.23 0.77
CA HIS A 45 0.24 7.05 -0.05
C HIS A 45 -1.21 6.78 -0.43
N HIS A 46 -1.37 5.95 -1.45
CA HIS A 46 -2.65 5.47 -1.93
C HIS A 46 -2.48 4.03 -2.41
N THR A 47 -3.42 3.17 -2.02
CA THR A 47 -3.46 1.77 -2.47
C THR A 47 -4.75 1.51 -3.23
N ALA A 48 -4.64 1.14 -4.51
CA ALA A 48 -5.73 0.52 -5.24
C ALA A 48 -5.62 -1.01 -5.16
N ALA A 49 -6.75 -1.69 -5.03
CA ALA A 49 -6.83 -3.15 -5.01
C ALA A 49 -7.86 -3.63 -6.03
N VAL A 50 -7.45 -4.54 -6.91
CA VAL A 50 -8.32 -5.12 -7.95
C VAL A 50 -8.23 -6.64 -7.91
N ARG A 51 -9.38 -7.31 -7.84
CA ARG A 51 -9.45 -8.77 -7.93
C ARG A 51 -9.27 -9.22 -9.37
N THR A 52 -8.41 -10.20 -9.58
CA THR A 52 -8.09 -10.83 -10.87
C THR A 52 -8.14 -12.35 -10.72
N PRO A 53 -8.08 -13.14 -11.82
CA PRO A 53 -7.96 -14.59 -11.73
C PRO A 53 -6.75 -15.08 -10.94
N ASP A 54 -5.64 -14.32 -10.94
CA ASP A 54 -4.39 -14.68 -10.27
C ASP A 54 -4.36 -14.33 -8.77
N GLY A 55 -5.41 -13.69 -8.25
CA GLY A 55 -5.44 -13.11 -6.90
C GLY A 55 -5.83 -11.63 -6.91
N VAL A 56 -5.57 -10.94 -5.81
CA VAL A 56 -5.81 -9.49 -5.67
C VAL A 56 -4.52 -8.74 -5.98
N ARG A 57 -4.55 -7.93 -7.03
CA ARG A 57 -3.44 -7.05 -7.42
C ARG A 57 -3.56 -5.73 -6.67
N LEU A 58 -2.48 -5.35 -6.01
CA LEU A 58 -2.33 -4.09 -5.30
C LEU A 58 -1.44 -3.16 -6.11
N ARG A 59 -1.90 -1.93 -6.30
CA ARG A 59 -1.13 -0.82 -6.88
C ARG A 59 -0.97 0.26 -5.83
N ILE A 60 0.26 0.43 -5.36
CA ILE A 60 0.58 1.31 -4.24
C ILE A 60 1.41 2.47 -4.76
N LEU A 61 0.87 3.68 -4.69
CA LEU A 61 1.61 4.92 -4.89
C LEU A 61 1.98 5.48 -3.53
N PHE A 62 3.22 5.94 -3.38
CA PHE A 62 3.66 6.61 -2.16
C PHE A 62 4.65 7.71 -2.47
N ALA A 63 4.74 8.72 -1.60
CA ALA A 63 5.71 9.79 -1.71
C ALA A 63 6.63 9.83 -0.49
N THR A 64 7.93 9.93 -0.73
CA THR A 64 8.96 10.06 0.31
C THR A 64 10.19 10.74 -0.28
N GLU A 65 11.13 11.17 0.56
CA GLU A 65 12.42 11.62 0.06
C GLU A 65 13.20 10.43 -0.53
N PRO A 66 13.97 10.60 -1.62
CA PRO A 66 14.63 9.47 -2.29
C PRO A 66 15.44 8.53 -1.36
N PRO A 67 16.17 9.02 -0.34
CA PRO A 67 16.85 8.12 0.61
C PRO A 67 15.91 7.22 1.43
N GLY A 68 14.64 7.60 1.58
CA GLY A 68 13.61 6.86 2.30
C GLY A 68 12.91 5.78 1.48
N GLU A 69 13.08 5.75 0.15
CA GLU A 69 12.34 4.85 -0.75
C GLU A 69 12.43 3.38 -0.31
N LEU A 70 13.64 2.88 -0.10
CA LEU A 70 13.86 1.47 0.28
C LEU A 70 13.22 1.13 1.62
N SER A 71 13.23 2.07 2.57
CA SER A 71 12.60 1.88 3.89
C SER A 71 11.09 1.76 3.77
N VAL A 72 10.45 2.62 2.96
CA VAL A 72 9.00 2.56 2.71
C VAL A 72 8.61 1.26 2.00
N ARG A 73 9.36 0.85 0.99
CA ARG A 73 9.14 -0.43 0.28
C ARG A 73 9.22 -1.63 1.22
N ARG A 74 10.23 -1.66 2.09
CA ARG A 74 10.39 -2.72 3.09
C ARG A 74 9.18 -2.79 4.03
N ARG A 75 8.69 -1.65 4.53
CA ARG A 75 7.50 -1.59 5.40
C ARG A 75 6.24 -2.10 4.68
N ILE A 76 6.06 -1.74 3.41
CA ILE A 76 4.97 -2.25 2.57
C ILE A 76 5.06 -3.78 2.48
N GLU A 77 6.23 -4.30 2.13
CA GLU A 77 6.42 -5.74 1.96
C GLU A 77 6.23 -6.50 3.29
N GLU A 78 6.76 -5.99 4.40
CA GLU A 78 6.58 -6.57 5.73
C GLU A 78 5.09 -6.64 6.13
N ALA A 79 4.33 -5.57 5.87
CA ALA A 79 2.88 -5.53 6.12
C ALA A 79 2.12 -6.58 5.30
N LEU A 80 2.47 -6.73 4.03
CA LEU A 80 1.83 -7.72 3.16
C LEU A 80 2.26 -9.15 3.49
N ARG A 81 3.52 -9.37 3.90
CA ARG A 81 4.03 -10.67 4.38
C ARG A 81 3.38 -11.11 5.69
N ALA A 82 2.94 -10.18 6.55
CA ALA A 82 2.23 -10.52 7.79
C ALA A 82 0.90 -11.27 7.53
N GLY A 83 0.32 -11.13 6.32
CA GLY A 83 -0.74 -12.01 5.83
C GLY A 83 -2.09 -11.89 6.54
N SER A 84 -2.27 -10.87 7.38
CA SER A 84 -3.56 -10.60 8.01
C SER A 84 -3.68 -9.18 8.55
N LEU A 85 -4.93 -8.72 8.67
CA LEU A 85 -5.28 -7.51 9.39
C LEU A 85 -6.56 -7.77 10.18
N ARG A 86 -6.59 -7.27 11.42
CA ARG A 86 -7.83 -7.14 12.19
C ARG A 86 -8.45 -5.78 11.87
N GLY A 87 -9.63 -5.78 11.26
CA GLY A 87 -10.38 -4.57 10.95
C GLY A 87 -10.97 -3.89 12.19
N PRO A 88 -11.51 -2.67 12.05
CA PRO A 88 -12.14 -1.93 13.15
C PRO A 88 -13.34 -2.65 13.77
N ASP A 89 -14.01 -3.50 13.01
CA ASP A 89 -15.12 -4.36 13.45
C ASP A 89 -14.66 -5.63 14.20
N GLY A 90 -13.34 -5.81 14.34
CA GLY A 90 -12.74 -6.98 14.97
C GLY A 90 -12.57 -8.18 14.03
N THR A 91 -13.08 -8.10 12.78
CA THR A 91 -12.95 -9.17 11.78
C THR A 91 -11.50 -9.31 11.33
N VAL A 92 -11.01 -10.54 11.23
CA VAL A 92 -9.65 -10.82 10.73
C VAL A 92 -9.74 -11.25 9.27
N THR A 93 -9.22 -10.43 8.38
CA THR A 93 -8.99 -10.81 6.98
C THR A 93 -7.60 -11.42 6.84
N ARG A 94 -7.49 -12.53 6.11
CA ARG A 94 -6.22 -13.23 5.85
C ARG A 94 -5.90 -13.25 4.36
N TRP A 95 -4.62 -13.23 4.03
CA TRP A 95 -4.10 -13.39 2.68
C TRP A 95 -2.71 -14.01 2.69
N ARG A 96 -2.21 -14.39 1.52
CA ARG A 96 -0.84 -14.86 1.30
C ARG A 96 -0.18 -14.01 0.21
N LEU A 97 0.98 -13.43 0.50
CA LEU A 97 1.75 -12.68 -0.49
C LEU A 97 2.32 -13.64 -1.55
N LEU A 98 2.01 -13.38 -2.82
CA LEU A 98 2.50 -14.15 -3.97
C LEU A 98 3.65 -13.45 -4.68
N GLY A 99 3.66 -12.12 -4.68
CA GLY A 99 4.73 -11.32 -5.30
C GLY A 99 4.67 -9.87 -4.84
N CYS A 100 5.83 -9.22 -4.82
CA CYS A 100 6.01 -7.84 -4.36
C CYS A 100 7.20 -7.23 -5.12
N THR A 101 7.01 -6.13 -5.83
CA THR A 101 8.08 -5.55 -6.66
C THR A 101 7.99 -4.04 -6.75
N ALA A 102 9.14 -3.39 -6.83
CA ALA A 102 9.23 -2.02 -7.28
C ALA A 102 8.72 -1.91 -8.72
N SER A 103 8.10 -0.78 -9.03
CA SER A 103 7.55 -0.49 -10.35
C SER A 103 7.62 1.02 -10.61
N ALA A 104 7.63 1.39 -11.88
CA ALA A 104 7.64 2.79 -12.28
C ALA A 104 6.25 3.41 -12.06
N VAL A 105 6.21 4.71 -11.73
CA VAL A 105 5.00 5.52 -11.83
C VAL A 105 4.66 5.67 -13.31
N THR A 106 3.43 5.34 -13.70
CA THR A 106 2.98 5.46 -15.09
C THR A 106 2.57 6.91 -15.41
N ALA A 107 2.45 7.23 -16.70
CA ALA A 107 2.00 8.55 -17.15
C ALA A 107 0.59 8.91 -16.61
N ALA A 108 -0.29 7.92 -16.48
CA ALA A 108 -1.63 8.13 -15.91
C ALA A 108 -1.60 8.44 -14.40
N GLU A 109 -0.53 8.06 -13.71
CA GLU A 109 -0.38 8.22 -12.27
C GLU A 109 0.44 9.46 -11.89
N THR A 110 1.11 10.10 -12.85
CA THR A 110 1.99 11.26 -12.59
C THR A 110 1.28 12.35 -11.80
N ALA A 111 0.06 12.72 -12.19
CA ALA A 111 -0.71 13.75 -11.49
C ALA A 111 -1.11 13.34 -10.06
N HIS A 112 -1.35 12.04 -9.81
CA HIS A 112 -1.65 11.53 -8.48
C HIS A 112 -0.38 11.50 -7.62
N GLY A 113 0.74 11.01 -8.17
CA GLY A 113 2.03 11.02 -7.51
C GLY A 113 2.48 12.43 -7.11
N ALA A 114 2.28 13.42 -7.98
CA ALA A 114 2.58 14.81 -7.67
C ALA A 114 1.81 15.32 -6.44
N ARG A 115 0.49 15.08 -6.38
CA ARG A 115 -0.33 15.44 -5.21
C ARG A 115 0.17 14.77 -3.93
N LEU A 116 0.58 13.50 -3.99
CA LEU A 116 1.16 12.82 -2.83
C LEU A 116 2.49 13.43 -2.39
N ALA A 117 3.32 13.89 -3.33
CA ALA A 117 4.60 14.52 -3.02
C ALA A 117 4.43 15.92 -2.39
N GLU A 118 3.39 16.64 -2.79
CA GLU A 118 3.02 17.95 -2.25
C GLU A 118 2.46 17.87 -0.83
N GLY A 119 1.73 16.79 -0.52
CA GLY A 119 1.06 16.59 0.77
C GLY A 119 -0.32 17.23 0.77
#